data_AF-A0A2V6KGB7-F1
#
_entry.id   AF-A0A2V6KGB7-F1
#
_cell.length_a   1.000
_cell.length_b   1.000
_cell.length_c   1.000
_cell.angle_alpha   90.00
_cell.angle_beta   90.00
_cell.angle_gamma   90.00
#
_symmetry.space_group_name_H-M   'P 1'
#
loop_
_entity.id
_entity.type
_entity.pdbx_description
1 polymer ?
#
loop_
_entity_poly.entity_id
_entity_poly.type
_entity_poly.pdbx_seq_one_letter_code
_entity_poly.pdbx_strand_id
1 'polypeptide(L)'
;MRPQPDFIHEFVQGASSRTLLLLHGTGGNERDLIPLGRELDPNASLLSPRGKILESGMPRFFRRLAEGVFDLEDLKTRTNELADF
;
A
#
# COMPACT_ATOMS: atom_id res chain seq x y z
N MET A 1 -5.25 -24.22 -4.11
CA MET A 1 -4.40 -23.42 -5.03
C MET A 1 -4.42 -21.99 -4.54
N ARG A 2 -3.27 -21.37 -4.27
CA ARG A 2 -3.15 -19.90 -4.38
C ARG A 2 -1.75 -19.56 -4.91
N PRO A 3 -1.67 -19.23 -6.20
CA PRO A 3 -0.88 -18.07 -6.65
C PRO A 3 -1.84 -17.18 -7.46
N GLN A 4 -1.91 -15.85 -7.43
CA GLN A 4 -1.13 -14.71 -6.91
C GLN A 4 -2.08 -13.46 -7.10
N PRO A 5 -1.75 -12.17 -6.80
CA PRO A 5 -0.44 -11.53 -6.88
C PRO A 5 0.06 -10.91 -5.56
N ASP A 6 1.31 -11.23 -5.21
CA ASP A 6 2.10 -10.56 -4.19
C ASP A 6 2.19 -9.07 -4.52
N PHE A 7 1.75 -8.20 -3.61
CA PHE A 7 2.09 -6.80 -3.74
C PHE A 7 3.61 -6.67 -3.80
N ILE A 8 4.13 -5.81 -4.68
CA ILE A 8 5.49 -5.31 -4.49
C ILE A 8 5.46 -4.60 -3.13
N HIS A 9 6.28 -5.03 -2.19
CA HIS A 9 6.23 -4.49 -0.83
C HIS A 9 7.62 -4.45 -0.20
N GLU A 10 7.76 -3.59 0.80
CA GLU A 10 8.84 -3.65 1.76
C GLU A 10 8.26 -4.14 3.09
N PHE A 11 8.88 -5.18 3.65
CA PHE A 11 8.69 -5.56 5.04
C PHE A 11 9.96 -5.30 5.80
N VAL A 12 9.91 -4.39 6.77
CA VAL A 12 11.05 -4.07 7.64
C VAL A 12 10.71 -4.52 9.05
N GLN A 13 11.34 -5.62 9.48
CA GLN A 13 11.11 -6.17 10.81
C GLN A 13 11.49 -5.17 11.91
N GLY A 14 10.61 -5.04 12.90
CA GLY A 14 10.82 -4.25 14.12
C GLY A 14 11.08 -5.12 15.34
N ALA A 15 11.18 -4.47 16.51
CA ALA A 15 11.42 -5.11 17.80
C ALA A 15 10.15 -5.28 18.65
N SER A 16 9.05 -4.58 18.31
CA SER A 16 7.78 -4.67 19.00
C SER A 16 6.80 -5.62 18.30
N SER A 17 5.69 -5.94 18.97
CA SER A 17 4.58 -6.70 18.38
C SER A 17 3.67 -5.88 17.47
N ARG A 18 3.90 -4.57 17.35
CA ARG A 18 3.12 -3.67 16.50
C ARG A 18 3.65 -3.69 15.07
N THR A 19 2.74 -3.72 14.11
CA THR A 19 3.04 -3.50 12.69
C THR A 19 2.31 -2.26 12.20
N LEU A 20 3.02 -1.35 11.53
CA LEU A 20 2.43 -0.23 10.81
C LEU A 20 2.24 -0.61 9.35
N LEU A 21 1.02 -0.50 8.85
CA LEU A 21 0.70 -0.60 7.43
C LEU A 21 0.86 0.78 6.78
N LEU A 22 1.77 0.91 5.82
CA LEU A 22 2.13 2.16 5.18
C LEU A 22 1.59 2.19 3.75
N LEU A 23 0.69 3.13 3.47
CA LEU A 23 0.04 3.26 2.16
C LEU A 23 0.45 4.58 1.50
N HIS A 24 1.29 4.50 0.48
CA HIS A 24 1.82 5.67 -0.22
C HIS A 24 0.73 6.50 -0.92
N GLY A 25 1.03 7.77 -1.21
CA GLY A 25 0.19 8.66 -2.00
C GLY A 25 0.20 8.35 -3.51
N THR A 26 -0.55 9.12 -4.30
CA THR A 26 -0.54 8.96 -5.77
C THR A 26 0.86 9.20 -6.34
N GLY A 27 1.37 8.28 -7.17
CA GLY A 27 2.70 8.40 -7.78
C GLY A 27 3.85 7.96 -6.87
N GLY A 28 3.54 7.56 -5.63
CA GLY A 28 4.53 7.01 -4.72
C GLY A 28 4.85 5.54 -4.93
N ASN A 29 5.60 4.96 -4.00
CA ASN A 29 6.00 3.56 -3.98
C ASN A 29 6.18 3.02 -2.54
N GLU A 30 6.52 1.74 -2.41
CA GLU A 30 6.70 0.98 -1.17
C GLU A 30 7.77 1.54 -0.21
N ARG A 31 8.66 2.43 -0.66
CA ARG A 31 9.75 2.98 0.17
C ARG A 31 9.45 4.36 0.73
N ASP A 32 8.52 5.11 0.14
CA ASP A 32 8.35 6.55 0.41
C ASP A 32 8.02 6.86 1.86
N LEU A 33 7.22 6.00 2.50
CA LEU A 33 6.74 6.21 3.86
C LEU A 33 7.58 5.49 4.92
N ILE A 34 8.61 4.74 4.55
CA ILE A 34 9.47 4.03 5.52
C ILE A 34 10.12 5.00 6.52
N PRO A 35 10.69 6.16 6.09
CA PRO A 35 11.23 7.13 7.04
C PRO A 35 10.18 7.64 8.03
N LEU A 36 8.98 7.97 7.55
CA LEU A 36 7.86 8.42 8.39
C LEU A 36 7.42 7.33 9.38
N GLY A 37 7.35 6.07 8.94
CA GLY A 37 7.04 4.94 9.82
C GLY A 37 8.04 4.80 10.97
N ARG A 38 9.34 5.04 10.71
CA ARG A 38 10.39 5.04 11.75
C ARG A 38 10.31 6.23 12.69
N GLU A 39 9.91 7.40 12.20
CA GLU A 39 9.67 8.58 13.05
C GLU A 39 8.47 8.38 14.00
N LEU A 40 7.40 7.73 13.51
CA LEU A 40 6.19 7.48 14.31
C LEU A 40 6.40 6.40 15.38
N ASP A 41 7.03 5.28 15.03
CA ASP A 41 7.37 4.21 15.97
C ASP A 41 8.67 3.51 15.52
N PRO A 42 9.82 3.81 16.14
CA PRO A 42 11.09 3.22 15.72
C PRO A 42 11.14 1.72 15.93
N ASN A 43 10.31 1.15 16.81
CA ASN A 43 10.31 -0.26 17.19
C ASN A 43 9.23 -1.08 16.46
N ALA A 44 8.29 -0.45 15.76
CA ALA A 44 7.29 -1.18 14.98
C ALA A 44 7.92 -1.93 13.80
N SER A 45 7.34 -3.07 13.46
CA SER A 45 7.53 -3.64 12.12
C SER A 45 6.79 -2.77 11.10
N LEU A 46 7.34 -2.63 9.89
CA LEU A 46 6.73 -1.83 8.83
C LEU A 46 6.35 -2.75 7.68
N LEU A 47 5.10 -2.68 7.25
CA LEU A 47 4.62 -3.34 6.03
C LEU A 47 4.16 -2.24 5.06
N SER A 48 4.81 -2.13 3.92
CA SER A 48 4.59 -1.05 2.96
C SER A 48 4.39 -1.62 1.56
N PRO A 49 3.15 -1.89 1.13
CA PRO A 49 2.86 -2.35 -0.22
C PRO A 49 2.78 -1.18 -1.23
N ARG A 50 3.15 -1.45 -2.49
CA ARG A 50 2.91 -0.58 -3.64
C ARG A 50 1.56 -0.88 -4.27
N GLY A 51 0.73 0.16 -4.43
CA GLY A 51 -0.53 0.07 -5.15
C GLY A 51 -0.36 -0.47 -6.58
N LYS A 52 -1.24 -1.39 -6.98
CA LYS A 52 -1.16 -2.14 -8.25
C LYS A 52 -1.66 -1.37 -9.46
N ILE A 53 -2.40 -0.27 -9.25
CA ILE A 53 -2.98 0.52 -10.34
C ILE A 53 -1.95 1.53 -10.84
N LEU A 54 -1.80 1.63 -12.15
CA LEU A 54 -1.02 2.69 -12.79
C LEU A 54 -1.97 3.68 -13.46
N GLU A 55 -1.89 4.95 -13.06
CA GLU A 55 -2.57 6.07 -13.70
C GLU A 55 -1.50 6.97 -14.33
N SER A 56 -1.41 7.01 -15.66
CA SER A 56 -0.33 7.73 -16.37
C SER A 56 1.08 7.37 -15.87
N GLY A 57 1.29 6.09 -15.51
CA GLY A 57 2.56 5.59 -14.98
C GLY A 57 2.77 5.79 -13.47
N MET A 58 1.85 6.49 -12.79
CA MET A 58 1.91 6.73 -11.35
C MET A 58 1.19 5.62 -10.57
N PRO A 59 1.85 4.96 -9.60
CA PRO A 59 1.19 3.96 -8.76
C PRO A 59 0.05 4.53 -7.90
N ARG A 60 -1.02 3.75 -7.76
CA ARG A 60 -2.21 4.02 -6.95
C ARG A 60 -2.77 2.72 -6.38
N PHE A 61 -3.49 2.82 -5.26
CA PHE A 61 -4.19 1.67 -4.68
C PHE A 61 -5.48 1.30 -5.41
N PHE A 62 -6.15 2.28 -6.02
CA PHE A 62 -7.41 2.09 -6.74
C PHE A 62 -7.55 3.16 -7.85
N ARG A 63 -8.40 2.84 -8.83
CA ARG A 63 -8.74 3.70 -9.96
C ARG A 63 -9.66 4.84 -9.53
N ARG A 64 -9.57 5.94 -10.26
CA ARG A 64 -10.55 7.04 -10.23
C ARG A 64 -11.03 7.31 -11.65
N LEU A 65 -12.24 7.82 -11.78
CA LEU A 65 -12.84 8.20 -13.06
C LEU A 65 -12.41 9.63 -13.46
N ALA A 66 -12.25 10.49 -12.46
CA ALA A 66 -11.71 11.84 -12.58
C ALA A 66 -11.09 12.26 -11.23
N GLU A 67 -10.46 13.42 -11.17
CA GLU A 67 -10.01 13.98 -9.90
C GLU A 67 -11.19 14.13 -8.92
N GLY A 68 -11.03 13.62 -7.69
CA GLY A 68 -12.08 13.60 -6.68
C GLY A 68 -13.23 12.60 -6.93
N VAL A 69 -13.26 11.92 -8.08
CA VAL A 69 -14.33 10.98 -8.45
C VAL A 69 -13.78 9.56 -8.49
N PHE A 70 -14.01 8.79 -7.44
CA PHE A 70 -13.50 7.43 -7.33
C PHE A 70 -14.31 6.43 -8.14
N ASP A 71 -13.63 5.41 -8.66
CA ASP A 71 -14.28 4.19 -9.12
C ASP A 71 -14.57 3.33 -7.88
N LEU A 72 -15.82 3.36 -7.39
CA LEU A 72 -16.19 2.69 -6.14
C LEU A 72 -16.12 1.16 -6.24
N GLU A 73 -16.34 0.61 -7.43
CA GLU A 73 -16.25 -0.84 -7.62
C GLU A 73 -14.79 -1.29 -7.62
N ASP A 74 -13.90 -0.59 -8.34
CA ASP A 74 -12.46 -0.88 -8.25
C ASP A 74 -11.94 -0.64 -6.82
N LEU A 75 -12.36 0.44 -6.14
CA LEU A 75 -12.00 0.68 -4.74
C LEU A 75 -12.36 -0.52 -3.84
N LYS A 76 -13.58 -1.04 -3.92
CA LYS A 76 -14.00 -2.22 -3.15
C LYS A 76 -13.15 -3.44 -3.49
N THR A 77 -12.95 -3.72 -4.78
CA THR A 77 -12.14 -4.86 -5.23
C THR A 77 -10.70 -4.77 -4.71
N ARG A 78 -10.05 -3.61 -4.84
CA ARG A 78 -8.67 -3.42 -4.38
C ARG A 78 -8.52 -3.42 -2.87
N THR A 79 -9.55 -2.97 -2.16
CA THR A 79 -9.58 -3.06 -0.69
C THR A 79 -9.58 -4.52 -0.25
N ASN A 80 -10.44 -5.36 -0.85
CA ASN A 80 -10.45 -6.80 -0.53
C ASN A 80 -9.14 -7.48 -0.95
N GLU A 81 -8.59 -7.12 -2.10
CA GLU A 81 -7.30 -7.64 -2.56
C GLU A 81 -6.15 -7.30 -1.59
N LEU A 82 -6.14 -6.10 -1.01
CA LEU A 82 -5.16 -5.70 0.00
C LEU A 82 -5.43 -6.37 1.36
N ALA A 83 -6.69 -6.62 1.72
CA ALA A 83 -7.05 -7.30 2.97
C ALA A 83 -6.71 -8.80 2.96
N ASP A 84 -6.75 -9.43 1.78
CA ASP A 84 -6.40 -10.83 1.57
C ASP A 84 -4.87 -11.09 1.45
N PHE A 85 -4.08 -10.02 1.33
CA PHE A 85 -2.61 -10.04 1.26
C PHE A 85 -2.01 -10.09 2.67
#